data_AF-A0A1S3YJD8-F1
#
_entry.id   AF-A0A1S3YJD8-F1
#
_cell.length_a   1.000
_cell.length_b   1.000
_cell.length_c   1.000
_cell.angle_alpha   90.00
_cell.angle_beta   90.00
_cell.angle_gamma   90.00
#
_symmetry.space_group_name_H-M   'P 1'
#
loop_
_entity.id
_entity.type
_entity.pdbx_description
1 polymer ?
#
loop_
_entity_poly.entity_id
_entity_poly.type
_entity_poly.pdbx_seq_one_letter_code
_entity_poly.pdbx_strand_id
1 'polypeptide(L)'
;MACMKLGSKTDAFQRKGQAWFCTTGLPSDIVVEVEEMTFHLHKFPLLSRSEVMEKLIAEASEGEDGCVIKLADIPGGAKTFELVAKFCYGVKLELTA
;
A
#
# COMPACT_ATOMS: atom_id res chain seq x y z
N MET A 1 24.63 -12.64 25.07
CA MET A 1 23.38 -13.04 24.40
C MET A 1 22.76 -11.81 23.76
N ALA A 2 22.78 -11.71 22.44
CA ALA A 2 22.13 -10.61 21.73
C ALA A 2 20.63 -10.90 21.66
N CYS A 3 19.84 -10.22 22.49
CA CYS A 3 18.40 -10.18 22.30
C CYS A 3 18.13 -9.35 21.04
N MET A 4 18.01 -10.01 19.90
CA MET A 4 17.42 -9.42 18.71
C MET A 4 15.95 -9.21 19.03
N LYS A 5 15.61 -8.04 19.56
CA LYS A 5 14.23 -7.60 19.68
C LYS A 5 13.71 -7.53 18.25
N LEU A 6 13.00 -8.56 17.78
CA LEU A 6 12.27 -8.49 16.51
C LEU A 6 11.33 -7.30 16.67
N GLY A 7 11.74 -6.17 16.10
CA GLY A 7 10.94 -4.96 16.12
C GLY A 7 9.60 -5.30 15.49
N SER A 8 8.53 -5.08 16.26
CA SER A 8 7.25 -4.70 15.67
C SER A 8 7.57 -3.69 14.57
N LYS A 9 7.24 -3.95 13.30
CA LYS A 9 7.41 -2.96 12.23
C LYS A 9 6.49 -1.79 12.55
N THR A 10 6.96 -0.86 13.37
CA THR A 10 6.25 0.34 13.76
C THR A 10 6.24 1.27 12.54
N ASP A 11 5.12 1.26 11.84
CA ASP A 11 4.80 2.01 10.62
C ASP A 11 5.74 1.82 9.42
N ALA A 12 5.33 0.92 8.51
CA ALA A 12 5.94 0.78 7.18
C ALA A 12 5.66 1.98 6.24
N PHE A 13 4.93 3.00 6.72
CA PHE A 13 4.44 4.12 5.92
C PHE A 13 4.64 5.46 6.62
N GLN A 14 4.94 6.48 5.83
CA GLN A 14 5.00 7.87 6.25
C GLN A 14 4.07 8.72 5.38
N ARG A 15 3.24 9.55 6.01
CA ARG A 15 2.40 10.53 5.30
C ARG A 15 3.15 11.84 5.08
N LYS A 16 3.08 12.38 3.86
CA LYS A 16 3.53 13.73 3.49
C LYS A 16 2.40 14.41 2.71
N GLY A 17 1.67 15.31 3.38
CA GLY A 17 0.48 15.93 2.79
C GLY A 17 -0.60 14.89 2.44
N GLN A 18 -1.03 14.89 1.17
CA GLN A 18 -2.01 13.95 0.61
C GLN A 18 -1.39 12.66 0.07
N ALA A 19 -0.11 12.39 0.36
CA ALA A 19 0.58 11.20 -0.14
C ALA A 19 1.15 10.32 0.99
N TRP A 20 1.02 9.01 0.82
CA TRP A 20 1.65 7.99 1.65
C TRP A 20 2.84 7.38 0.94
N PHE A 21 3.95 7.24 1.65
CA PHE A 21 5.19 6.67 1.14
C PHE A 21 5.64 5.52 2.02
N CYS A 22 6.12 4.44 1.41
CA CYS A 22 6.75 3.36 2.16
C CYS A 22 8.13 3.77 2.69
N THR A 23 8.47 3.35 3.91
CA THR A 23 9.74 3.69 4.58
C THR A 23 10.87 2.68 4.34
N THR A 24 10.68 1.72 3.41
CA THR A 24 11.65 0.64 3.12
C THR A 24 12.92 1.10 2.39
N GLY A 25 12.97 2.36 1.94
CA GLY A 25 14.13 2.93 1.21
C GLY A 25 14.27 2.48 -0.24
N LEU A 26 13.34 1.64 -0.73
CA LEU A 26 13.24 1.25 -2.13
C LEU A 26 12.34 2.24 -2.89
N PRO A 27 12.59 2.48 -4.20
CA PRO A 27 11.68 3.25 -5.02
C PRO A 27 10.36 2.51 -5.21
N SER A 28 9.26 3.24 -5.18
CA SER A 28 7.93 2.71 -5.48
C SER A 28 7.82 2.33 -6.96
N ASP A 29 7.22 1.18 -7.23
CA ASP A 29 6.99 0.65 -8.58
C ASP A 29 5.49 0.68 -8.99
N ILE A 30 4.63 1.22 -8.11
CA ILE A 30 3.21 1.43 -8.32
C ILE A 30 2.68 2.62 -7.51
N VAL A 31 1.73 3.35 -8.10
CA VAL A 31 0.96 4.40 -7.44
C VAL A 31 -0.51 4.00 -7.42
N VAL A 32 -1.15 4.11 -6.26
CA VAL A 32 -2.61 3.93 -6.13
C VAL A 32 -3.23 5.24 -5.67
N GLU A 33 -4.22 5.72 -6.41
CA GLU A 33 -4.99 6.92 -6.08
C GLU A 33 -6.35 6.50 -5.53
N VAL A 34 -6.68 6.98 -4.34
CA VAL A 34 -7.97 6.77 -3.68
C VAL A 34 -8.49 8.12 -3.22
N GLU A 35 -9.56 8.60 -3.83
CA GLU A 35 -10.11 9.94 -3.59
C GLU A 35 -9.02 11.02 -3.77
N GLU A 36 -8.73 11.79 -2.72
CA GLU A 36 -7.69 12.84 -2.73
C GLU A 36 -6.32 12.34 -2.25
N MET A 37 -6.17 11.05 -1.97
CA MET A 37 -4.95 10.48 -1.40
C MET A 37 -4.18 9.64 -2.42
N THR A 38 -2.86 9.82 -2.45
CA THR A 38 -1.93 9.07 -3.30
C THR A 38 -1.11 8.11 -2.45
N PHE A 39 -0.98 6.86 -2.88
CA PHE A 39 -0.21 5.83 -2.18
C PHE A 39 0.94 5.35 -3.08
N HIS A 40 2.17 5.66 -2.68
CA HIS A 40 3.40 5.19 -3.33
C HIS A 40 3.82 3.86 -2.70
N LEU A 41 3.56 2.76 -3.42
CA LEU A 41 3.63 1.40 -2.91
C LEU A 41 4.59 0.53 -3.72
N HIS A 42 4.63 -0.76 -3.38
CA HIS A 42 5.36 -1.80 -4.10
C HIS A 42 4.38 -2.87 -4.60
N LYS A 43 4.56 -3.36 -5.82
CA LYS A 43 3.72 -4.40 -6.44
C LYS A 43 3.75 -5.68 -5.63
N PHE A 44 4.92 -6.15 -5.22
CA PHE A 44 5.08 -7.45 -4.56
C PHE A 44 4.21 -7.64 -3.29
N PRO A 45 4.22 -6.72 -2.30
CA PRO A 45 3.30 -6.79 -1.15
C PRO A 45 1.82 -6.86 -1.54
N LEU A 46 1.40 -6.10 -2.56
CA LEU A 46 0.01 -6.05 -3.01
C LEU A 46 -0.41 -7.35 -3.71
N LEU A 47 0.39 -7.81 -4.68
CA LEU A 47 0.17 -9.03 -5.43
C LEU A 47 0.12 -10.26 -4.51
N SER A 48 0.93 -10.28 -3.45
CA SER A 48 0.98 -11.41 -2.52
C SER A 48 -0.29 -11.60 -1.67
N ARG A 49 -1.15 -10.58 -1.57
CA ARG A 49 -2.25 -10.52 -0.59
C ARG A 49 -3.57 -9.98 -1.14
N SER A 50 -3.63 -9.61 -2.42
CA SER A 50 -4.85 -9.10 -3.05
C SER A 50 -4.93 -9.48 -4.53
N GLU A 51 -5.83 -10.43 -4.84
CA GLU A 51 -6.18 -10.80 -6.21
C GLU A 51 -6.79 -9.61 -6.99
N VAL A 52 -7.49 -8.71 -6.29
CA VAL A 52 -8.05 -7.49 -6.92
C VAL A 52 -6.91 -6.58 -7.40
N MET A 53 -5.87 -6.39 -6.57
CA MET A 53 -4.71 -5.61 -6.99
C MET A 53 -3.94 -6.29 -8.11
N GLU A 54 -3.84 -7.63 -8.11
CA GLU A 54 -3.23 -8.38 -9.20
C GLU A 54 -3.91 -8.11 -10.54
N LYS A 55 -5.23 -8.21 -10.59
CA LYS A 55 -6.01 -7.93 -11.82
C LYS A 55 -5.82 -6.49 -12.29
N LEU A 56 -5.96 -5.52 -11.40
CA LEU A 56 -5.82 -4.11 -11.75
C LEU A 56 -4.40 -3.74 -12.20
N ILE A 57 -3.37 -4.34 -11.59
CA ILE A 57 -1.96 -4.14 -11.99
C ILE A 57 -1.71 -4.74 -13.38
N ALA A 58 -2.27 -5.92 -13.67
CA ALA A 58 -2.15 -6.55 -14.97
C ALA A 58 -2.76 -5.67 -16.07
N GLU A 59 -3.99 -5.17 -15.85
CA GLU A 59 -4.69 -4.26 -16.76
C GLU A 59 -3.93 -2.92 -16.96
N ALA A 60 -3.35 -2.36 -15.89
CA ALA A 60 -2.61 -1.11 -15.97
C ALA A 60 -1.22 -1.24 -16.61
N SER A 61 -0.60 -2.43 -16.56
CA SER A 61 0.77 -2.66 -17.08
C SER A 61 0.82 -2.79 -18.61
N GLU A 62 -0.30 -2.63 -19.31
CA GLU A 62 -0.38 -2.59 -20.77
C GLU A 62 -0.03 -1.20 -21.37
N GLY A 63 0.22 -0.17 -20.54
CA GLY A 63 0.58 1.19 -20.95
C GLY A 63 2.05 1.58 -20.72
N GLU A 64 2.52 2.60 -21.44
CA GLU A 64 3.94 3.05 -21.44
C GLU A 64 4.35 3.93 -20.23
N ASP A 65 3.39 4.45 -19.43
CA ASP A 65 3.64 5.42 -18.35
C ASP A 65 3.41 4.85 -16.94
N GLY A 66 4.33 4.00 -16.46
CA GLY A 66 4.30 3.51 -15.08
C GLY A 66 3.02 2.74 -14.71
N CYS A 67 2.91 2.29 -13.46
CA CYS A 67 1.71 1.59 -12.97
C CYS A 67 0.94 2.50 -12.02
N VAL A 68 -0.08 3.19 -12.55
CA VAL A 68 -1.00 4.04 -11.78
C VAL A 68 -2.38 3.43 -11.78
N ILE A 69 -2.92 3.16 -10.60
CA ILE A 69 -4.27 2.59 -10.42
C ILE A 69 -5.15 3.62 -9.71
N LYS A 70 -6.32 3.90 -10.27
CA LYS A 70 -7.32 4.76 -9.65
C LYS A 70 -8.45 3.90 -9.10
N LEU A 71 -8.68 3.98 -7.79
CA LEU A 71 -9.78 3.29 -7.12
C LEU A 71 -10.84 4.31 -6.72
N ALA A 72 -11.98 4.25 -7.41
CA ALA A 72 -13.20 4.93 -6.99
C ALA A 72 -14.02 4.02 -6.05
N ASP A 73 -14.86 4.62 -5.22
CA ASP A 73 -15.92 3.92 -4.47
C ASP A 73 -15.46 2.89 -3.42
N ILE A 74 -14.29 3.07 -2.81
CA ILE A 74 -13.88 2.25 -1.65
C ILE A 74 -14.75 2.62 -0.44
N PRO A 75 -15.42 1.65 0.22
CA PRO A 75 -16.13 1.91 1.47
C PRO A 75 -15.19 2.45 2.55
N GLY A 76 -15.49 3.64 3.09
CA GLY A 76 -14.64 4.34 4.06
C GLY A 76 -13.39 5.02 3.44
N GLY A 77 -13.29 5.05 2.10
CA GLY A 77 -12.38 5.88 1.35
C GLY A 77 -10.90 5.56 1.57
N ALA A 78 -10.06 6.59 1.45
CA ALA A 78 -8.61 6.46 1.56
C ALA A 78 -8.14 5.89 2.92
N LYS A 79 -8.89 6.12 4.01
CA LYS A 79 -8.55 5.58 5.33
C LYS A 79 -8.66 4.07 5.38
N THR A 80 -9.69 3.51 4.74
CA THR A 80 -9.81 2.04 4.61
C THR A 80 -8.68 1.49 3.76
N PHE A 81 -8.34 2.15 2.65
CA PHE A 81 -7.25 1.69 1.80
C PHE A 81 -5.88 1.75 2.50
N GLU A 82 -5.64 2.72 3.39
CA GLU A 82 -4.43 2.73 4.23
C GLU A 82 -4.29 1.44 5.06
N LEU A 83 -5.39 0.97 5.67
CA LEU A 83 -5.41 -0.29 6.41
C LEU A 83 -5.15 -1.48 5.49
N VAL A 84 -5.76 -1.51 4.30
CA VAL A 84 -5.51 -2.56 3.29
C VAL A 84 -4.04 -2.58 2.87
N ALA A 85 -3.45 -1.42 2.58
CA ALA A 85 -2.03 -1.32 2.22
C ALA A 85 -1.14 -1.82 3.38
N LYS A 86 -1.43 -1.42 4.62
CA LYS A 86 -0.74 -1.92 5.83
C LYS A 86 -0.85 -3.43 5.98
N PHE A 87 -2.04 -4.00 5.74
CA PHE A 87 -2.25 -5.45 5.73
C PHE A 87 -1.39 -6.15 4.66
N CYS A 88 -1.36 -5.61 3.44
CA CYS A 88 -0.53 -6.14 2.35
C CYS A 88 0.97 -6.13 2.68
N TYR A 89 1.42 -5.17 3.50
CA TYR A 89 2.82 -5.08 3.97
C TYR A 89 3.12 -5.92 5.22
N GLY A 90 2.13 -6.68 5.72
CA GLY A 90 2.26 -7.50 6.91
C GLY A 90 2.36 -6.69 8.21
N VAL A 91 1.89 -5.44 8.21
CA VAL A 91 1.77 -4.63 9.43
C VAL A 91 0.64 -5.21 10.28
N LYS A 92 0.86 -5.34 11.59
CA LYS A 92 -0.18 -5.79 12.52
C LYS A 92 -1.27 -4.72 12.60
N LEU A 93 -2.51 -5.10 12.31
CA LEU A 93 -3.68 -4.23 12.41
C LEU A 93 -4.51 -4.61 13.63
N GLU A 94 -5.07 -3.60 14.28
CA GLU A 94 -6.10 -3.78 15.30
C GLU A 94 -7.43 -3.32 14.70
N LEU A 95 -8.37 -4.26 14.57
CA LEU A 95 -9.73 -3.98 14.11
C LEU A 95 -10.64 -3.91 15.34
N THR A 96 -11.49 -2.90 15.37
CA THR A 96 -12.50 -2.71 16.42
C THR A 96 -13.89 -2.79 15.78
N ALA A 97 -14.88 -3.26 16.54
CA ALA A 97 -16.26 -3.45 16.12
C ALA A 97 -17.17 -2.39 16.74
#